data_AF-A0AAN9B725-F1
#
_entry.id   AF-A0AAN9B725-F1
#
_cell.length_a   1.000
_cell.length_b   1.000
_cell.length_c   1.000
_cell.angle_alpha   90.00
_cell.angle_beta   90.00
_cell.angle_gamma   90.00
#
_symmetry.space_group_name_H-M   'P 1'
#
loop_
_entity.id
_entity.type
_entity.pdbx_description
1 polymer ?
#
loop_
_entity_poly.entity_id
_entity_poly.type
_entity_poly.pdbx_seq_one_letter_code
_entity_poly.pdbx_strand_id
1 'polypeptide(L)'
;MAEESQELALSRKRRKSQQVDTQGPIIRRMSRLEPRHSVQYGGANSRRMSYASRSSISGMSWSGLGGMKPVTRMANTYRMAPRPEEKFNASTAQRIMSCTLQSYLEGERYDKNLSISLSKTLADVIKERMKDQGFSQRYKFVCLVTMGEKKDQGMAVCSRCVWNTDTDNYASSSFTKGDLFAVATLYALYFE
;
A
#
# COMPACT_ATOMS: atom_id res chain seq x y z
N MET A 1 76.18 3.84 -6.56
CA MET A 1 74.80 4.19 -6.94
C MET A 1 74.20 3.05 -7.79
N ALA A 2 74.04 1.79 -7.38
CA ALA A 2 74.00 1.13 -6.08
C ALA A 2 73.24 1.94 -5.05
N GLU A 3 71.91 1.85 -5.10
CA GLU A 3 70.92 2.04 -4.01
C GLU A 3 69.55 2.39 -4.61
N GLU A 4 68.95 1.47 -5.36
CA GLU A 4 67.49 1.49 -5.57
C GLU A 4 66.93 0.09 -5.92
N SER A 5 67.73 -0.95 -5.71
CA SER A 5 67.36 -2.36 -5.95
C SER A 5 67.10 -3.13 -4.66
N GLN A 6 66.80 -2.46 -3.54
CA GLN A 6 66.60 -3.10 -2.24
C GLN A 6 65.40 -2.56 -1.46
N GLU A 7 64.21 -2.54 -2.08
CA GLU A 7 62.96 -2.39 -1.30
C GLU A 7 61.76 -3.18 -1.84
N LEU A 8 62.01 -4.25 -2.61
CA LEU A 8 60.96 -5.12 -3.15
C LEU A 8 61.08 -6.59 -2.74
N ALA A 9 61.98 -6.90 -1.80
CA ALA A 9 62.21 -8.27 -1.35
C ALA A 9 62.47 -8.33 0.16
N LEU A 10 61.46 -8.06 1.00
CA LEU A 10 61.37 -8.57 2.39
C LEU A 10 60.06 -8.12 3.07
N SER A 11 58.91 -8.70 2.69
CA SER A 11 57.79 -8.84 3.64
C SER A 11 56.85 -9.97 3.23
N ARG A 12 57.41 -11.19 3.17
CA ARG A 12 56.63 -12.42 3.28
C ARG A 12 56.33 -12.66 4.76
N LYS A 13 55.17 -12.22 5.24
CA LYS A 13 54.59 -12.70 6.51
C LYS A 13 53.13 -13.10 6.34
N ARG A 14 52.98 -14.34 5.86
CA ARG A 14 51.96 -15.35 6.21
C ARG A 14 50.69 -14.80 6.90
N ARG A 15 49.64 -14.48 6.12
CA ARG A 15 48.28 -14.32 6.66
C ARG A 15 47.59 -15.69 6.70
N LYS A 16 47.27 -16.13 7.91
CA LYS A 16 46.47 -17.34 8.20
C LYS A 16 45.04 -17.10 7.68
N SER A 17 44.54 -18.02 6.87
CA SER A 17 43.13 -18.09 6.48
C SER A 17 42.27 -18.35 7.71
N GLN A 18 41.37 -17.42 8.03
CA GLN A 18 40.37 -17.59 9.07
C GLN A 18 39.05 -17.98 8.40
N GLN A 19 38.64 -19.22 8.63
CA GLN A 19 37.41 -19.82 8.13
C GLN A 19 36.22 -19.19 8.87
N VAL A 20 35.34 -18.49 8.15
CA VAL A 20 34.12 -17.90 8.73
C VAL A 20 32.98 -18.89 8.50
N ASP A 21 32.47 -19.42 9.60
CA ASP A 21 31.38 -20.39 9.64
C ASP A 21 30.06 -19.70 9.28
N THR A 22 29.59 -19.85 8.03
CA THR A 22 28.29 -19.31 7.59
C THR A 22 27.21 -20.36 7.81
N GLN A 23 26.66 -20.42 9.04
CA GLN A 23 25.34 -21.00 9.26
C GLN A 23 24.33 -19.87 9.46
N GLY A 24 23.73 -19.42 8.36
CA GLY A 24 22.57 -18.55 8.38
C GLY A 24 21.31 -19.33 8.77
N PRO A 25 20.39 -18.76 9.58
CA PRO A 25 19.21 -19.49 10.01
C PRO A 25 18.20 -19.70 8.88
N ILE A 26 17.59 -20.88 8.94
CA ILE A 26 16.68 -21.54 8.00
C ILE A 26 15.42 -20.72 7.70
N ILE A 27 15.09 -20.60 6.41
CA ILE A 27 13.85 -20.03 5.88
C ILE A 27 12.64 -20.83 6.38
N ARG A 28 11.70 -20.16 7.06
CA ARG A 28 10.34 -20.68 7.24
C ARG A 28 9.33 -19.82 6.48
N ARG A 29 8.83 -20.42 5.40
CA ARG A 29 7.58 -20.10 4.69
C ARG A 29 6.47 -19.79 5.69
N MET A 30 5.90 -18.58 5.64
CA MET A 30 4.64 -18.28 6.33
C MET A 30 3.62 -17.71 5.35
N SER A 31 2.70 -18.57 4.93
CA SER A 31 1.32 -18.18 4.64
C SER A 31 0.71 -17.61 5.93
N ARG A 32 0.42 -16.32 5.98
CA ARG A 32 -0.46 -15.75 7.02
C ARG A 32 -1.85 -15.57 6.45
N LEU A 33 -2.72 -16.52 6.81
CA LEU A 33 -4.14 -16.29 6.98
C LEU A 33 -4.31 -15.30 8.14
N GLU A 34 -4.92 -14.15 7.88
CA GLU A 34 -5.37 -13.22 8.91
C GLU A 34 -6.33 -13.96 9.88
N PRO A 35 -6.10 -13.90 11.21
CA PRO A 35 -7.00 -14.52 12.17
C PRO A 35 -8.35 -13.77 12.22
N ARG A 36 -9.42 -14.48 11.86
CA ARG A 36 -10.80 -14.07 12.21
C ARG A 36 -10.90 -13.94 13.73
N HIS A 37 -11.47 -12.84 14.22
CA HIS A 37 -11.85 -12.68 15.62
C HIS A 37 -12.84 -13.79 16.03
N SER A 38 -12.36 -14.82 16.73
CA SER A 38 -13.22 -15.81 17.37
C SER A 38 -13.63 -15.32 18.76
N VAL A 39 -14.94 -15.14 18.94
CA VAL A 39 -15.59 -15.06 20.25
C VAL A 39 -15.30 -16.36 20.99
N GLN A 40 -14.72 -16.29 22.19
CA GLN A 40 -14.49 -17.49 23.01
C GLN A 40 -15.06 -17.30 24.41
N TYR A 41 -16.10 -18.08 24.68
CA TYR A 41 -16.70 -18.31 25.99
C TYR A 41 -15.66 -18.91 26.95
N GLY A 42 -15.75 -18.52 28.22
CA GLY A 42 -14.82 -18.93 29.27
C GLY A 42 -14.81 -20.44 29.57
N GLY A 43 -13.67 -20.90 30.08
CA GLY A 43 -13.46 -22.23 30.65
C GLY A 43 -12.26 -22.17 31.62
N ALA A 44 -12.43 -22.75 32.81
CA ALA A 44 -11.52 -22.65 33.95
C ALA A 44 -10.13 -23.25 33.68
N ASN A 45 -9.09 -22.65 34.28
CA ASN A 45 -7.70 -23.11 34.38
C ASN A 45 -6.78 -23.03 33.13
N SER A 46 -6.51 -21.82 32.65
CA SER A 46 -5.24 -21.54 31.96
C SER A 46 -4.66 -20.18 32.39
N ARG A 47 -3.60 -20.20 33.20
CA ARG A 47 -2.89 -18.99 33.64
C ARG A 47 -1.99 -18.48 32.53
N ARG A 48 -2.48 -17.50 31.77
CA ARG A 48 -1.67 -16.70 30.85
C ARG A 48 -0.81 -15.72 31.66
N MET A 49 0.51 -15.85 31.59
CA MET A 49 1.45 -14.85 32.12
C MET A 49 1.30 -13.56 31.31
N SER A 50 0.79 -12.51 31.94
CA SER A 50 0.79 -11.14 31.38
C SER A 50 1.93 -10.34 32.00
N TYR A 51 2.98 -10.07 31.23
CA TYR A 51 3.78 -8.86 31.43
C TYR A 51 2.89 -7.68 31.00
N ALA A 52 2.03 -7.27 31.91
CA ALA A 52 1.37 -5.98 31.95
C ALA A 52 0.80 -5.90 33.36
N SER A 53 1.40 -5.06 34.20
CA SER A 53 0.90 -4.78 35.54
C SER A 53 -0.57 -4.43 35.44
N ARG A 54 -1.43 -5.25 36.06
CA ARG A 54 -2.82 -4.89 36.33
C ARG A 54 -2.80 -3.83 37.42
N SER A 55 -2.60 -2.58 37.05
CA SER A 55 -2.94 -1.47 37.93
C SER A 55 -4.45 -1.51 38.12
N SER A 56 -4.90 -1.74 39.34
CA SER A 56 -6.30 -1.66 39.72
C SER A 56 -6.84 -0.26 39.37
N ILE A 57 -8.00 -0.22 38.70
CA ILE A 57 -8.63 1.05 38.29
C ILE A 57 -9.20 1.84 39.49
N SER A 58 -9.08 1.30 40.71
CA SER A 58 -9.63 1.86 41.95
C SER A 58 -8.82 3.02 42.53
N GLY A 59 -7.79 3.51 41.83
CA GLY A 59 -6.92 4.59 42.31
C GLY A 59 -6.48 5.61 41.26
N MET A 60 -6.93 5.50 40.01
CA MET A 60 -6.66 6.55 39.03
C MET A 60 -7.59 7.72 39.30
N SER A 61 -7.01 8.83 39.79
CA SER A 61 -7.73 10.11 39.85
C SER A 61 -8.29 10.43 38.46
N TRP A 62 -9.60 10.69 38.40
CA TRP A 62 -10.34 11.04 37.18
C TRP A 62 -9.77 12.29 36.48
N SER A 63 -8.94 13.09 37.17
CA SER A 63 -8.31 14.30 36.65
C SER A 63 -7.30 14.07 35.52
N GLY A 64 -6.78 12.83 35.33
CA GLY A 64 -5.79 12.51 34.29
C GLY A 64 -6.36 11.96 32.97
N LEU A 65 -7.68 11.71 32.91
CA LEU A 65 -8.37 11.15 31.73
C LEU A 65 -9.12 12.20 30.89
N GLY A 66 -8.94 13.49 31.20
CA GLY A 66 -9.68 14.63 30.63
C GLY A 66 -9.46 14.95 29.14
N GLY A 67 -8.89 14.03 28.36
CA GLY A 67 -8.62 14.23 26.94
C GLY A 67 -9.17 13.15 26.01
N MET A 68 -9.60 12.00 26.53
CA MET A 68 -10.12 10.91 25.70
C MET A 68 -11.61 11.12 25.44
N LYS A 69 -11.94 11.97 24.46
CA LYS A 69 -13.31 12.05 23.94
C LYS A 69 -13.73 10.64 23.52
N PRO A 70 -14.84 10.08 24.03
CA PRO A 70 -15.32 8.79 23.57
C PRO A 70 -15.55 8.86 22.06
N VAL A 71 -15.13 7.83 21.33
CA VAL A 71 -15.40 7.71 19.89
C VAL A 71 -16.92 7.71 19.72
N THR A 72 -17.46 8.88 19.40
CA THR A 72 -18.89 9.07 19.23
C THR A 72 -19.27 8.37 17.93
N ARG A 73 -19.91 7.21 18.04
CA ARG A 73 -20.51 6.53 16.88
C ARG A 73 -21.71 7.37 16.43
N MET A 74 -21.47 8.28 15.48
CA MET A 74 -22.56 8.97 14.79
C MET A 74 -23.41 7.94 14.06
N ALA A 75 -24.73 8.08 14.15
CA ALA A 75 -25.65 7.29 13.34
C ALA A 75 -25.44 7.62 11.85
N ASN A 76 -25.70 6.65 10.97
CA ASN A 76 -25.71 6.92 9.54
C ASN A 76 -26.73 8.03 9.26
N THR A 77 -26.27 9.11 8.63
CA THR A 77 -27.17 10.09 8.03
C THR A 77 -27.91 9.37 6.92
N TYR A 78 -29.22 9.15 7.00
CA TYR A 78 -29.93 8.41 5.95
C TYR A 78 -29.85 9.20 4.62
N ARG A 79 -28.91 8.84 3.73
CA ARG A 79 -28.55 9.58 2.51
C ARG A 79 -28.41 8.60 1.34
N MET A 80 -29.49 8.47 0.58
CA MET A 80 -29.57 7.55 -0.54
C MET A 80 -28.86 8.03 -1.82
N ALA A 81 -28.50 9.31 -1.91
CA ALA A 81 -27.84 9.88 -3.09
C ALA A 81 -26.79 10.94 -2.73
N PRO A 82 -25.71 11.06 -3.54
CA PRO A 82 -24.76 12.16 -3.43
C PRO A 82 -25.44 13.47 -3.80
N ARG A 83 -24.98 14.59 -3.23
CA ARG A 83 -25.38 15.91 -3.72
C ARG A 83 -24.78 16.16 -5.10
N PRO A 84 -25.38 17.01 -5.95
CA PRO A 84 -24.89 17.27 -7.30
C PRO A 84 -23.41 17.66 -7.35
N GLU A 85 -22.96 18.48 -6.40
CA GLU A 85 -21.58 18.95 -6.26
C GLU A 85 -20.63 17.89 -5.71
N GLU A 86 -21.14 16.92 -4.94
CA GLU A 86 -20.35 15.84 -4.33
C GLU A 86 -20.27 14.59 -5.22
N LYS A 87 -20.98 14.58 -6.36
CA LYS A 87 -21.07 13.44 -7.27
C LYS A 87 -19.73 13.18 -7.96
N PHE A 88 -19.41 11.91 -8.17
CA PHE A 88 -18.18 11.53 -8.85
C PHE A 88 -18.16 12.05 -10.29
N ASN A 89 -17.05 12.70 -10.65
CA ASN A 89 -16.82 13.23 -11.98
C ASN A 89 -15.70 12.45 -12.69
N ALA A 90 -16.08 11.71 -13.74
CA ALA A 90 -15.17 10.86 -14.50
C ALA A 90 -14.06 11.65 -15.23
N SER A 91 -14.33 12.87 -15.73
CA SER A 91 -13.32 13.67 -16.45
C SER A 91 -12.26 14.22 -15.51
N THR A 92 -12.68 14.72 -14.34
CA THR A 92 -11.76 15.11 -13.26
C THR A 92 -10.91 13.93 -12.83
N ALA A 93 -11.53 12.76 -12.63
CA ALA A 93 -10.83 11.54 -12.25
C ALA A 93 -9.80 11.12 -13.31
N GLN A 94 -10.19 11.13 -14.59
CA GLN A 94 -9.30 10.79 -15.71
C GLN A 94 -8.09 11.72 -15.76
N ARG A 95 -8.28 13.03 -15.59
CA ARG A 95 -7.20 14.01 -15.56
C ARG A 95 -6.21 13.73 -14.43
N ILE A 96 -6.70 13.50 -13.21
CA ILE A 96 -5.85 13.19 -12.05
C ILE A 96 -5.08 11.90 -12.27
N MET A 97 -5.71 10.86 -12.79
CA MET A 97 -5.02 9.60 -13.11
C MET A 97 -3.96 9.81 -14.17
N SER A 98 -4.27 10.54 -15.24
CA SER A 98 -3.31 10.84 -16.32
C SER A 98 -2.09 11.57 -15.79
N CYS A 99 -2.30 12.65 -15.01
CA CYS A 99 -1.22 13.39 -14.37
C CYS A 99 -0.43 12.51 -13.40
N THR A 100 -1.09 11.67 -12.61
CA THR A 100 -0.43 10.77 -11.65
C THR A 100 0.45 9.76 -12.37
N LEU A 101 -0.06 9.10 -13.41
CA LEU A 101 0.72 8.16 -14.21
C LEU A 101 1.91 8.87 -14.86
N GLN A 102 1.70 10.04 -15.46
CA GLN A 102 2.77 10.80 -16.09
C GLN A 102 3.86 11.18 -15.07
N SER A 103 3.51 11.78 -13.93
CA SER A 103 4.51 12.23 -12.95
C SER A 103 5.39 11.11 -12.42
N TYR A 104 4.85 9.90 -12.25
CA TYR A 104 5.60 8.76 -11.71
C TYR A 104 6.32 7.95 -12.78
N LEU A 105 5.80 7.88 -14.01
CA LEU A 105 6.31 6.97 -15.05
C LEU A 105 7.10 7.67 -16.14
N GLU A 106 7.09 9.01 -16.21
CA GLU A 106 7.86 9.76 -17.21
C GLU A 106 9.36 9.48 -17.09
N GLY A 107 9.91 9.31 -15.89
CA GLY A 107 11.35 9.03 -15.71
C GLY A 107 11.73 7.55 -15.76
N GLU A 108 10.75 6.65 -15.78
CA GLU A 108 10.97 5.25 -15.44
C GLU A 108 11.08 4.33 -16.67
N ARG A 109 11.78 3.21 -16.48
CA ARG A 109 11.81 2.09 -17.43
C ARG A 109 11.18 0.87 -16.82
N TYR A 110 10.71 -0.05 -17.66
CA TYR A 110 10.11 -1.27 -17.14
C TYR A 110 11.16 -2.16 -16.43
N ASP A 111 10.95 -2.36 -15.14
CA ASP A 111 11.60 -3.41 -14.35
C ASP A 111 10.51 -4.26 -13.69
N LYS A 112 10.58 -5.58 -13.88
CA LYS A 112 9.64 -6.55 -13.33
C LYS A 112 9.49 -6.45 -11.82
N ASN A 113 10.58 -6.26 -11.07
CA ASN A 113 10.54 -6.24 -9.61
C ASN A 113 9.95 -4.93 -9.09
N LEU A 114 10.41 -3.80 -9.66
CA LEU A 114 9.93 -2.47 -9.31
C LEU A 114 8.45 -2.27 -9.69
N SER A 115 8.01 -2.82 -10.83
CA SER A 115 6.63 -2.65 -11.31
C SER A 115 5.59 -3.21 -10.34
N ILE A 116 5.93 -4.24 -9.56
CA ILE A 116 5.02 -4.84 -8.57
C ILE A 116 4.76 -3.87 -7.40
N SER A 117 5.79 -3.20 -6.90
CA SER A 117 5.62 -2.20 -5.83
C SER A 117 5.03 -0.91 -6.40
N LEU A 118 5.53 -0.44 -7.54
CA LEU A 118 5.13 0.81 -8.17
C LEU A 118 3.64 0.81 -8.55
N SER A 119 3.10 -0.30 -9.09
CA SER A 119 1.67 -0.41 -9.40
C SER A 119 0.77 -0.28 -8.16
N LYS A 120 1.18 -0.86 -7.02
CA LYS A 120 0.46 -0.73 -5.74
C LYS A 120 0.51 0.70 -5.23
N THR A 121 1.70 1.31 -5.24
CA THR A 121 1.89 2.71 -4.85
C THR A 121 1.05 3.64 -5.70
N LEU A 122 1.03 3.45 -7.02
CA LEU A 122 0.17 4.22 -7.93
C LEU A 122 -1.31 4.06 -7.59
N ALA A 123 -1.77 2.84 -7.33
CA ALA A 123 -3.15 2.59 -6.96
C ALA A 123 -3.54 3.33 -5.66
N ASP A 124 -2.65 3.34 -4.66
CA ASP A 124 -2.86 4.04 -3.39
C ASP A 124 -2.85 5.56 -3.55
N VAL A 125 -1.87 6.11 -4.26
CA VAL A 125 -1.77 7.56 -4.54
C VAL A 125 -2.97 8.05 -5.34
N ILE A 126 -3.43 7.30 -6.35
CA ILE A 126 -4.64 7.66 -7.10
C ILE A 126 -5.84 7.70 -6.16
N LYS A 127 -6.04 6.67 -5.31
CA LYS A 127 -7.16 6.64 -4.36
C LYS A 127 -7.10 7.81 -3.38
N GLU A 128 -5.92 8.17 -2.89
CA GLU A 128 -5.73 9.29 -1.98
C GLU A 128 -6.10 10.61 -2.66
N ARG A 129 -5.53 10.89 -3.83
CA ARG A 129 -5.84 12.11 -4.60
C ARG A 129 -7.31 12.25 -4.94
N MET A 130 -8.03 11.15 -5.15
CA MET A 130 -9.47 11.15 -5.40
C MET A 130 -10.28 11.55 -4.16
N LYS A 131 -9.85 11.15 -2.96
CA LYS A 131 -10.50 11.56 -1.72
C LYS A 131 -10.38 13.07 -1.48
N ASP A 132 -9.32 13.68 -1.99
CA ASP A 132 -9.07 15.12 -1.84
C ASP A 132 -9.86 16.00 -2.82
N GLN A 133 -10.59 15.44 -3.78
CA GLN A 133 -11.33 16.21 -4.81
C GLN A 133 -12.69 16.74 -4.35
N GLY A 134 -13.05 16.58 -3.07
CA GLY A 134 -14.34 17.04 -2.55
C GLY A 134 -15.54 16.17 -2.96
N PHE A 135 -15.30 14.95 -3.46
CA PHE A 135 -16.36 13.97 -3.66
C PHE A 135 -16.94 13.54 -2.31
N SER A 136 -18.17 13.00 -2.33
CA SER A 136 -18.81 12.51 -1.11
C SER A 136 -17.95 11.47 -0.39
N GLN A 137 -17.82 11.58 0.93
CA GLN A 137 -17.07 10.62 1.77
C GLN A 137 -17.67 9.21 1.78
N ARG A 138 -18.85 9.05 1.16
CA ARG A 138 -19.55 7.78 0.96
C ARG A 138 -19.06 7.01 -0.27
N TYR A 139 -18.28 7.63 -1.15
CA TYR A 139 -17.70 6.89 -2.27
C TYR A 139 -16.60 5.95 -1.79
N LYS A 140 -16.73 4.68 -2.19
CA LYS A 140 -15.69 3.67 -2.11
C LYS A 140 -14.97 3.61 -3.44
N PHE A 141 -13.70 3.94 -3.43
CA PHE A 141 -12.85 3.91 -4.61
C PHE A 141 -12.09 2.59 -4.73
N VAL A 142 -12.23 1.94 -5.88
CA VAL A 142 -11.46 0.74 -6.25
C VAL A 142 -10.58 1.11 -7.44
N CYS A 143 -9.26 1.05 -7.27
CA CYS A 143 -8.30 1.34 -8.33
C CYS A 143 -7.59 0.06 -8.77
N LEU A 144 -7.65 -0.24 -10.06
CA LEU A 144 -6.92 -1.31 -10.71
C LEU A 144 -5.84 -0.69 -11.60
N VAL A 145 -4.58 -0.99 -11.30
CA VAL A 145 -3.43 -0.53 -12.10
C VAL A 145 -2.77 -1.75 -12.73
N THR A 146 -2.72 -1.79 -14.05
CA THR A 146 -2.04 -2.81 -14.85
C THR A 146 -0.81 -2.18 -15.48
N MET A 147 0.37 -2.71 -15.20
CA MET A 147 1.64 -2.25 -15.76
C MET A 147 2.35 -3.40 -16.47
N GLY A 148 3.09 -3.10 -17.53
CA GLY A 148 3.82 -4.10 -18.26
C GLY A 148 4.80 -3.52 -19.27
N GLU A 149 5.57 -4.42 -19.88
CA GLU A 149 6.50 -4.11 -20.95
C GLU A 149 5.77 -4.15 -22.31
N LYS A 150 6.05 -3.21 -23.21
CA LYS A 150 5.57 -3.14 -24.59
C LYS A 150 6.67 -3.63 -25.54
N LYS A 151 6.44 -4.78 -26.18
CA LYS A 151 7.27 -5.49 -27.15
C LYS A 151 6.39 -6.00 -28.31
N ASP A 152 5.81 -5.06 -29.06
CA ASP A 152 4.96 -5.33 -30.23
C ASP A 152 3.76 -6.28 -30.01
N GLN A 153 3.31 -6.45 -28.76
CA GLN A 153 2.08 -7.17 -28.45
C GLN A 153 0.86 -6.24 -28.41
N GLY A 154 -0.31 -6.83 -28.69
CA GLY A 154 -1.61 -6.20 -28.44
C GLY A 154 -2.14 -6.57 -27.06
N MET A 155 -2.68 -5.58 -26.34
CA MET A 155 -3.39 -5.81 -25.08
C MET A 155 -4.65 -4.95 -25.02
N ALA A 156 -5.77 -5.54 -24.63
CA ALA A 156 -7.03 -4.84 -24.36
C ALA A 156 -7.44 -5.07 -22.91
N VAL A 157 -7.81 -3.99 -22.22
CA VAL A 157 -8.35 -4.03 -20.86
C VAL A 157 -9.82 -3.65 -20.93
N CYS A 158 -10.69 -4.57 -20.52
CA CYS A 158 -12.13 -4.39 -20.54
C CYS A 158 -12.72 -4.80 -19.18
N SER A 159 -13.82 -4.18 -18.80
CA SER A 159 -14.58 -4.53 -17.60
C SER A 159 -16.08 -4.46 -17.87
N ARG A 160 -16.85 -5.23 -17.09
CA ARG A 160 -18.32 -5.17 -17.06
C ARG A 160 -18.76 -5.05 -15.60
N CYS A 161 -19.72 -4.17 -15.34
CA CYS A 161 -20.16 -3.86 -13.98
C CYS A 161 -21.69 -3.94 -13.89
N VAL A 162 -22.19 -4.34 -12.73
CA VAL A 162 -23.59 -4.24 -12.34
C VAL A 162 -23.62 -3.31 -11.13
N TRP A 163 -24.24 -2.14 -11.29
CA TRP A 163 -24.20 -1.05 -10.31
C TRP A 163 -25.32 -0.04 -10.58
N ASN A 164 -25.48 0.96 -9.72
CA ASN A 164 -26.48 2.01 -9.92
C ASN A 164 -25.95 3.07 -10.89
N THR A 165 -26.61 3.24 -12.05
CA THR A 165 -26.21 4.20 -13.10
C THR A 165 -26.28 5.66 -12.68
N ASP A 166 -27.05 5.95 -11.63
CA ASP A 166 -27.27 7.32 -11.17
C ASP A 166 -26.19 7.78 -10.19
N THR A 167 -25.61 6.86 -9.42
CA THR A 167 -24.64 7.16 -8.36
C THR A 167 -23.24 6.64 -8.65
N ASP A 168 -23.12 5.44 -9.22
CA ASP A 168 -21.85 4.77 -9.45
C ASP A 168 -21.28 5.13 -10.82
N ASN A 169 -19.95 5.13 -10.94
CA ASN A 169 -19.29 5.40 -12.20
C ASN A 169 -17.84 4.90 -12.20
N TYR A 170 -17.16 5.03 -13.35
CA TYR A 170 -15.73 4.76 -13.47
C TYR A 170 -15.01 5.80 -14.33
N ALA A 171 -13.69 5.75 -14.27
CA ALA A 171 -12.81 6.41 -15.22
C ALA A 171 -11.63 5.49 -15.54
N SER A 172 -11.07 5.62 -16.74
CA SER A 172 -9.87 4.90 -17.17
C SER A 172 -8.85 5.84 -17.77
N SER A 173 -7.56 5.59 -17.53
CA SER A 173 -6.45 6.34 -18.09
C SER A 173 -5.32 5.39 -18.47
N SER A 174 -4.63 5.68 -19.58
CA SER A 174 -3.47 4.94 -20.03
C SER A 174 -2.25 5.85 -20.17
N PHE A 175 -1.07 5.28 -19.98
CA PHE A 175 0.23 5.89 -20.19
C PHE A 175 1.11 4.92 -20.97
N THR A 176 1.91 5.42 -21.90
CA THR A 176 2.86 4.61 -22.67
C THR A 176 4.10 5.43 -22.97
N LYS A 177 5.26 4.86 -22.69
CA LYS A 177 6.56 5.47 -22.96
C LYS A 177 7.58 4.39 -23.33
N GLY A 178 8.08 4.43 -24.56
CA GLY A 178 8.99 3.40 -25.07
C GLY A 178 8.40 2.00 -24.86
N ASP A 179 9.14 1.17 -24.13
CA ASP A 179 8.77 -0.22 -23.81
C ASP A 179 7.96 -0.33 -22.50
N LEU A 180 7.53 0.75 -21.87
CA LEU A 180 6.71 0.73 -20.65
C LEU A 180 5.28 1.17 -20.97
N PHE A 181 4.29 0.41 -20.48
CA PHE A 181 2.90 0.83 -20.47
C PHE A 181 2.27 0.69 -19.08
N ALA A 182 1.28 1.54 -18.81
CA ALA A 182 0.43 1.44 -17.65
C ALA A 182 -1.02 1.81 -17.99
N VAL A 183 -1.97 1.07 -17.44
CA VAL A 183 -3.41 1.35 -17.54
C VAL A 183 -3.97 1.38 -16.13
N ALA A 184 -4.57 2.51 -15.75
CA ALA A 184 -5.28 2.68 -14.49
C ALA A 184 -6.78 2.76 -14.75
N THR A 185 -7.56 1.96 -14.02
CA THR A 185 -9.02 2.01 -14.03
C THR A 185 -9.51 2.22 -12.60
N LEU A 186 -10.31 3.26 -12.40
CA LEU A 186 -10.89 3.62 -11.12
C LEU A 186 -12.40 3.43 -11.17
N TYR A 187 -12.93 2.69 -10.22
CA TYR A 187 -14.36 2.56 -9.98
C TYR A 187 -14.74 3.36 -8.72
N ALA A 188 -15.78 4.17 -8.84
CA ALA A 188 -16.37 4.93 -7.74
C ALA A 188 -17.76 4.36 -7.45
N LEU A 189 -17.90 3.75 -6.27
CA LEU A 189 -19.14 3.12 -5.81
C LEU A 189 -19.70 3.92 -4.64
N TYR A 190 -20.92 4.41 -4.77
CA TYR A 190 -21.58 5.18 -3.71
C TYR A 190 -22.14 4.25 -2.64
N PHE A 191 -21.87 4.56 -1.37
CA PHE A 191 -22.35 3.80 -0.23
C PHE A 191 -23.53 4.52 0.46
N GLU A 192 -24.72 3.93 0.29
CA GLU A 192 -25.99 4.37 0.90
C GLU A 192 -26.04 4.16 2.42
#